data_AF-A0A844AVW1-F1
#
_entry.id   AF-A0A844AVW1-F1
#
_cell.length_a   1.000
_cell.length_b   1.000
_cell.length_c   1.000
_cell.angle_alpha   90.00
_cell.angle_beta   90.00
_cell.angle_gamma   90.00
#
_symmetry.space_group_name_H-M   'P 1'
#
loop_
_entity.id
_entity.type
_entity.pdbx_description
1 polymer ?
#
loop_
_entity_poly.entity_id
_entity_poly.type
_entity_poly.pdbx_seq_one_letter_code
_entity_poly.pdbx_strand_id
1 'polypeptide(L)'
;MNPLKNVQTWLYHLGEVTAGRRAEIARSNADLVVIDFADGDQIPYAPAQIDALRGGDADRLIVSYLSIGEAEDYRAYWHDSWADMPPAFLADANPEWQDNFKVAYWNPAWQDIVFDQIDQIIAGGFNGLYLDIIDAYFYWEEQNPGQGDWYRQEMVRFVGEIRAYTQARLAEIGDTRPFAILGQNGEDLATYPDYLAAVDGIGKEDLFYYYPNGAAERFAPVPSGWLTGSQALLEQAHAAGVEVFVVEYIPPGDRSEVDLTKALSYLRGIDTPLYVASERDLTGIYEIYNSAPHPSGIRSLGTVGHDEMRATPGDDTVIGRAGDDTIFGRGGDDRLVGNAGQDLLKGGRGDDRLLGRKGDDILFGNGGQDRLSGGAGRDRLKGGHGDDTLMGGAKGDWLHGGRGDDLIRGGRGADRIIGAGGDDTLFGGAGADVFVFRGNWGQDLVVDFELETDRIKLFGADTFQTRDTDNGILLEFDDDLTLEIQGVRQDQIDDLF
;
A
#
# COMPACT_ATOMS: atom_id res chain seq x y z
N MET A 1 7.29 -1.83 25.84
CA MET A 1 6.58 -2.47 24.71
C MET A 1 7.32 -2.05 23.46
N ASN A 2 7.55 -2.97 22.52
CA ASN A 2 8.19 -2.67 21.23
C ASN A 2 7.28 -1.70 20.44
N PRO A 3 7.71 -0.46 20.13
CA PRO A 3 6.89 0.51 19.39
C PRO A 3 6.56 0.06 17.96
N LEU A 4 7.37 -0.82 17.38
CA LEU A 4 7.28 -1.25 15.98
C LEU A 4 6.20 -2.31 15.76
N LYS A 5 5.68 -2.92 16.82
CA LYS A 5 4.77 -4.07 16.74
C LYS A 5 3.47 -3.81 15.95
N ASN A 6 3.06 -2.55 15.86
CA ASN A 6 1.82 -2.15 15.15
C ASN A 6 2.12 -1.35 13.87
N VAL A 7 3.38 -1.14 13.51
CA VAL A 7 3.73 -0.55 12.22
C VAL A 7 3.24 -1.51 11.15
N GLN A 8 2.46 -1.05 10.17
CA GLN A 8 1.90 -1.81 9.04
C GLN A 8 2.43 -1.34 7.68
N THR A 9 3.08 -0.20 7.67
CA THR A 9 3.60 0.45 6.48
C THR A 9 4.81 1.26 6.88
N TRP A 10 5.82 1.27 6.01
CA TRP A 10 6.99 2.08 6.26
C TRP A 10 7.50 2.75 4.98
N LEU A 11 8.19 3.85 5.18
CA LEU A 11 8.86 4.62 4.15
C LEU A 11 10.32 4.79 4.56
N TYR A 12 11.23 4.52 3.64
CA TYR A 12 12.65 4.73 3.81
C TYR A 12 13.09 5.75 2.76
N HIS A 13 13.61 6.92 3.18
CA HIS A 13 14.05 7.99 2.27
C HIS A 13 15.22 8.73 2.91
N LEU A 14 16.44 8.53 2.41
CA LEU A 14 17.64 9.21 2.94
C LEU A 14 18.08 10.42 2.12
N GLY A 15 17.44 10.69 0.98
CA GLY A 15 17.72 11.87 0.18
C GLY A 15 17.25 13.17 0.84
N GLU A 16 17.61 14.31 0.24
CA GLU A 16 17.20 15.63 0.75
C GLU A 16 15.67 15.72 0.94
N VAL A 17 15.22 16.02 2.16
CA VAL A 17 13.79 16.16 2.48
C VAL A 17 13.36 17.62 2.27
N THR A 18 13.23 18.02 1.01
CA THR A 18 12.76 19.37 0.61
C THR A 18 11.37 19.69 1.19
N ALA A 19 10.95 20.97 1.15
CA ALA A 19 9.60 21.34 1.60
C ALA A 19 8.47 20.59 0.87
N GLY A 20 8.66 20.33 -0.44
CA GLY A 20 7.75 19.50 -1.23
C GLY A 20 7.72 18.06 -0.71
N ARG A 21 8.90 17.48 -0.50
CA ARG A 21 9.03 16.11 0.01
C ARG A 21 8.46 15.93 1.41
N ARG A 22 8.65 16.89 2.32
CA ARG A 22 8.00 16.88 3.64
C ARG A 22 6.48 16.83 3.54
N ALA A 23 5.90 17.59 2.61
CA ALA A 23 4.45 17.56 2.38
C ALA A 23 3.98 16.25 1.73
N GLU A 24 4.82 15.58 0.94
CA GLU A 24 4.54 14.23 0.44
C GLU A 24 4.56 13.21 1.58
N ILE A 25 5.62 13.20 2.40
CA ILE A 25 5.74 12.30 3.55
C ILE A 25 4.56 12.50 4.52
N ALA A 26 4.23 13.75 4.84
CA ALA A 26 3.08 14.07 5.69
C ALA A 26 1.74 13.58 5.13
N ARG A 27 1.64 13.33 3.82
CA ARG A 27 0.43 12.82 3.16
C ARG A 27 0.50 11.32 2.86
N SER A 28 1.63 10.66 3.08
CA SER A 28 1.76 9.21 2.92
C SER A 28 0.91 8.49 3.96
N ASN A 29 0.70 7.19 3.78
CA ASN A 29 0.04 6.31 4.76
C ASN A 29 1.04 5.58 5.66
N ALA A 30 2.34 5.92 5.63
CA ALA A 30 3.38 5.22 6.36
C ALA A 30 3.21 5.36 7.88
N ASP A 31 3.20 4.26 8.62
CA ASP A 31 3.20 4.25 10.09
C ASP A 31 4.61 4.51 10.64
N LEU A 32 5.63 4.08 9.89
CA LEU A 32 7.04 4.30 10.16
C LEU A 32 7.70 5.06 9.01
N VAL A 33 8.43 6.12 9.30
CA VAL A 33 9.18 6.88 8.30
C VAL A 33 10.62 6.97 8.76
N VAL A 34 11.53 6.37 7.99
CA VAL A 34 12.98 6.48 8.18
C VAL A 34 13.51 7.56 7.25
N ILE A 35 14.12 8.59 7.84
CA ILE A 35 14.80 9.69 7.14
C ILE A 35 16.12 10.03 7.82
N ASP A 36 16.94 10.84 7.18
CA ASP A 36 18.11 11.44 7.84
C ASP A 36 17.69 12.39 9.01
N PHE A 37 18.53 12.57 10.03
CA PHE A 37 18.27 13.53 11.12
C PHE A 37 18.52 14.98 10.74
N ALA A 38 19.25 15.20 9.66
CA ALA A 38 19.61 16.51 9.15
C ALA A 38 19.07 16.74 7.74
N ASP A 39 18.94 18.01 7.37
CA ASP A 39 18.63 18.38 5.99
C ASP A 39 19.88 18.35 5.09
N GLY A 40 19.72 18.73 3.82
CA GLY A 40 20.82 18.73 2.85
C GLY A 40 22.00 19.65 3.23
N ASP A 41 21.77 20.63 4.11
CA ASP A 41 22.81 21.52 4.65
C ASP A 41 23.40 20.99 5.98
N GLN A 42 23.05 19.76 6.36
CA GLN A 42 23.49 19.08 7.59
C GLN A 42 23.04 19.81 8.86
N ILE A 43 21.91 20.52 8.76
CA ILE A 43 21.26 21.16 9.89
C ILE A 43 20.27 20.15 10.49
N PRO A 44 20.41 19.77 11.77
CA PRO A 44 19.45 18.88 12.42
C PRO A 44 18.03 19.43 12.38
N TYR A 45 17.05 18.58 12.10
CA TYR A 45 15.65 19.00 12.06
C TYR A 45 15.16 19.50 13.43
N ALA A 46 14.45 20.62 13.42
CA ALA A 46 13.75 21.12 14.60
C ALA A 46 12.49 20.27 14.90
N PRO A 47 12.02 20.21 16.16
CA PRO A 47 10.80 19.50 16.55
C PRO A 47 9.59 19.76 15.66
N ALA A 48 9.34 21.02 15.31
CA ALA A 48 8.21 21.39 14.45
C ALA A 48 8.30 20.82 13.03
N GLN A 49 9.51 20.57 12.52
CA GLN A 49 9.69 19.93 11.21
C GLN A 49 9.38 18.43 11.29
N ILE A 50 9.81 17.76 12.36
CA ILE A 50 9.48 16.34 12.59
C ILE A 50 7.99 16.16 12.87
N ASP A 51 7.38 17.04 13.66
CA ASP A 51 5.92 17.07 13.87
C ASP A 51 5.13 17.24 12.57
N ALA A 52 5.65 18.04 11.62
CA ALA A 52 4.98 18.23 10.34
C ALA A 52 4.95 16.95 9.49
N LEU A 53 5.99 16.10 9.57
CA LEU A 53 6.06 14.82 8.86
C LEU A 53 5.02 13.80 9.34
N ARG A 54 4.47 14.01 10.54
CA ARG A 54 3.39 13.19 11.09
C ARG A 54 2.05 13.39 10.38
N GLY A 55 1.86 14.50 9.66
CA GLY A 55 0.62 14.73 8.89
C GLY A 55 -0.66 14.81 9.73
N GLY A 56 -0.54 14.96 11.06
CA GLY A 56 -1.66 14.90 12.00
C GLY A 56 -1.89 13.51 12.62
N ASP A 57 -1.12 12.50 12.22
CA ASP A 57 -1.12 11.18 12.84
C ASP A 57 -0.15 11.15 14.04
N ALA A 58 -0.70 11.16 15.24
CA ALA A 58 0.10 11.17 16.47
C ALA A 58 0.83 9.84 16.72
N ASP A 59 0.39 8.74 16.10
CA ASP A 59 0.96 7.40 16.31
C ASP A 59 2.08 7.09 15.30
N ARG A 60 2.25 7.92 14.26
CA ARG A 60 3.34 7.77 13.27
C ARG A 60 4.72 7.93 13.92
N LEU A 61 5.58 6.94 13.69
CA LEU A 61 6.97 6.92 14.11
C LEU A 61 7.85 7.57 13.04
N ILE A 62 8.53 8.66 13.39
CA ILE A 62 9.59 9.23 12.56
C ILE A 62 10.93 8.78 13.13
N VAL A 63 11.67 7.94 12.39
CA VAL A 63 12.92 7.33 12.81
C VAL A 63 14.07 7.92 12.02
N SER A 64 15.19 8.14 12.71
CA SER A 64 16.39 8.71 12.09
C SER A 64 17.34 7.62 11.62
N TYR A 65 17.84 7.73 10.41
CA TYR A 65 19.09 7.10 9.98
C TYR A 65 20.26 7.56 10.88
N LEU A 66 21.18 6.65 11.19
CA LEU A 66 22.43 6.94 11.88
C LEU A 66 23.48 5.89 11.55
N SER A 67 24.55 6.28 10.86
CA SER A 67 25.70 5.40 10.63
C SER A 67 26.51 5.24 11.92
N ILE A 68 26.74 3.99 12.34
CA ILE A 68 27.52 3.68 13.56
C ILE A 68 28.83 2.95 13.28
N GLY A 69 28.99 2.38 12.08
CA GLY A 69 30.19 1.67 11.63
C GLY A 69 31.03 2.42 10.60
N GLU A 70 30.57 3.57 10.13
CA GLU A 70 31.29 4.46 9.23
C GLU A 70 31.15 5.93 9.62
N ALA A 71 32.19 6.71 9.36
CA ALA A 71 32.16 8.17 9.40
C ALA A 71 31.86 8.70 8.00
N GLU A 72 30.79 9.49 7.90
CA GLU A 72 30.38 10.20 6.70
C GLU A 72 31.01 11.60 6.68
N ASP A 73 31.72 11.95 5.60
CA ASP A 73 32.56 13.16 5.55
C ASP A 73 31.81 14.47 5.37
N TYR A 74 30.53 14.37 5.04
CA TYR A 74 29.63 15.49 4.93
C TYR A 74 29.01 15.87 6.28
N ARG A 75 29.12 15.05 7.33
CA ARG A 75 28.49 15.31 8.63
C ARG A 75 29.14 16.46 9.39
N ALA A 76 28.36 17.13 10.23
CA ALA A 76 28.82 18.28 11.02
C ALA A 76 29.97 17.97 12.01
N TYR A 77 30.16 16.72 12.42
CA TYR A 77 31.29 16.31 13.26
C TYR A 77 32.59 16.15 12.47
N TRP A 78 32.51 16.07 11.14
CA TRP A 78 33.69 15.86 10.30
C TRP A 78 34.60 17.08 10.35
N HIS A 79 35.89 16.82 10.35
CA HIS A 79 36.90 17.87 10.30
C HIS A 79 37.82 17.62 9.11
N ASP A 80 37.95 18.60 8.21
CA ASP A 80 38.83 18.53 7.03
C ASP A 80 40.27 18.10 7.36
N SER A 81 40.73 18.41 8.58
CA SER A 81 42.04 17.99 9.09
C SER A 81 42.23 16.47 9.19
N TRP A 82 41.15 15.68 9.21
CA TRP A 82 41.21 14.22 9.29
C TRP A 82 41.76 13.58 8.02
N ALA A 83 41.67 14.25 6.87
CA ALA A 83 42.31 13.79 5.64
C ALA A 83 43.85 13.74 5.77
N ASP A 84 44.44 14.70 6.50
CA ASP A 84 45.88 14.79 6.72
C ASP A 84 46.34 14.12 8.02
N MET A 85 45.47 14.15 9.04
CA MET A 85 45.74 13.64 10.38
C MET A 85 44.52 12.89 10.90
N PRO A 86 44.29 11.65 10.43
CA PRO A 86 43.11 10.88 10.81
C PRO A 86 43.15 10.56 12.32
N PRO A 87 42.02 10.68 13.03
CA PRO A 87 41.93 10.23 14.41
C PRO A 87 42.10 8.71 14.48
N ALA A 88 42.48 8.20 15.65
CA ALA A 88 42.84 6.79 15.82
C ALA A 88 41.70 5.80 15.54
N PHE A 89 40.45 6.26 15.44
CA PHE A 89 39.31 5.44 15.06
C PHE A 89 39.07 5.39 13.55
N LEU A 90 39.56 6.35 12.77
CA LEU A 90 39.24 6.48 11.35
C LEU A 90 40.17 5.59 10.51
N ALA A 91 39.59 4.82 9.59
CA ALA A 91 40.28 3.88 8.71
C ALA A 91 40.01 4.20 7.23
N ASP A 92 40.02 3.18 6.38
CA ASP A 92 39.93 3.36 4.92
C ASP A 92 38.57 3.90 4.48
N ALA A 93 38.58 4.67 3.39
CA ALA A 93 37.37 5.04 2.66
C ALA A 93 36.68 3.78 2.12
N ASN A 94 35.36 3.75 2.15
CA ASN A 94 34.56 2.70 1.56
C ASN A 94 34.69 2.79 0.03
N PRO A 95 35.14 1.73 -0.67
CA PRO A 95 35.36 1.78 -2.11
C PRO A 95 34.06 1.95 -2.92
N GLU A 96 32.91 1.57 -2.34
CA GLU A 96 31.59 1.73 -2.96
C GLU A 96 31.00 3.11 -2.70
N TRP A 97 31.23 3.65 -1.50
CA TRP A 97 30.73 4.94 -1.03
C TRP A 97 31.91 5.80 -0.56
N GLN A 98 32.53 6.53 -1.49
CA GLN A 98 33.83 7.18 -1.26
C GLN A 98 33.81 8.30 -0.21
N ASP A 99 32.62 8.79 0.12
CA ASP A 99 32.37 9.82 1.13
C ASP A 99 32.19 9.20 2.54
N ASN A 100 32.22 7.86 2.65
CA ASN A 100 32.14 7.12 3.91
C ASN A 100 33.47 6.46 4.25
N PHE A 101 33.82 6.45 5.53
CA PHE A 101 35.09 5.93 6.04
C PHE A 101 34.86 4.92 7.14
N LYS A 102 35.48 3.73 7.07
CA LYS A 102 35.36 2.71 8.11
C LYS A 102 35.89 3.24 9.44
N VAL A 103 35.22 2.91 10.54
CA VAL A 103 35.64 3.32 11.89
C VAL A 103 35.83 2.13 12.83
N ALA A 104 36.81 2.26 13.73
CA ALA A 104 36.97 1.39 14.87
C ALA A 104 35.87 1.70 15.89
N TYR A 105 34.67 1.15 15.67
CA TYR A 105 33.46 1.49 16.43
C TYR A 105 33.54 1.18 17.94
N TRP A 106 34.51 0.39 18.37
CA TRP A 106 34.83 0.15 19.79
C TRP A 106 35.63 1.29 20.44
N ASN A 107 36.07 2.29 19.67
CA ASN A 107 36.85 3.42 20.16
C ASN A 107 35.93 4.45 20.85
N PRO A 108 36.19 4.80 22.12
CA PRO A 108 35.35 5.75 22.87
C PRO A 108 35.15 7.10 22.18
N ALA A 109 36.17 7.62 21.48
CA ALA A 109 36.04 8.92 20.80
C ALA A 109 35.05 8.87 19.62
N TRP A 110 34.90 7.72 18.96
CA TRP A 110 33.86 7.53 17.96
C TRP A 110 32.48 7.34 18.62
N GLN A 111 32.41 6.56 19.69
CA GLN A 111 31.18 6.35 20.43
C GLN A 111 30.61 7.68 20.96
N ASP A 112 31.45 8.58 21.46
CA ASP A 112 31.06 9.93 21.90
C ASP A 112 30.42 10.74 20.75
N ILE A 113 30.98 10.67 19.53
CA ILE A 113 30.42 11.33 18.34
C ILE A 113 29.02 10.77 18.00
N VAL A 114 28.84 9.45 18.09
CA VAL A 114 27.54 8.81 17.87
C VAL A 114 26.53 9.24 18.95
N PHE A 115 26.94 9.31 20.22
CA PHE A 115 26.07 9.78 21.31
C PHE A 115 25.67 11.25 21.16
N ASP A 116 26.57 12.13 20.71
CA ASP A 116 26.25 13.52 20.42
C ASP A 116 25.20 13.67 19.29
N GLN A 117 25.24 12.80 18.28
CA GLN A 117 24.21 12.75 17.24
C GLN A 117 22.87 12.21 17.77
N ILE A 118 22.90 11.20 18.65
CA ILE A 118 21.69 10.71 19.33
C ILE A 118 21.03 11.82 20.13
N ASP A 119 21.81 12.67 20.80
CA ASP A 119 21.31 13.86 21.49
C ASP A 119 20.58 14.83 20.55
N GLN A 120 21.10 15.05 19.33
CA GLN A 120 20.45 15.88 18.31
C GLN A 120 19.16 15.23 17.80
N ILE A 121 19.17 13.92 17.56
CA ILE A 121 18.00 13.14 17.14
C ILE A 121 16.90 13.21 18.21
N ILE A 122 17.27 13.06 19.48
CA ILE A 122 16.34 13.17 20.60
C ILE A 122 15.75 14.57 20.65
N ALA A 123 16.59 15.61 20.57
CA ALA A 123 16.18 17.00 20.58
C ALA A 123 15.29 17.37 19.39
N GLY A 124 15.48 16.73 18.23
CA GLY A 124 14.69 16.93 17.01
C GLY A 124 13.28 16.34 17.07
N GLY A 125 12.96 15.50 18.05
CA GLY A 125 11.61 14.94 18.20
C GLY A 125 11.39 13.59 17.52
N PHE A 126 12.46 12.89 17.12
CA PHE A 126 12.38 11.57 16.48
C PHE A 126 11.92 10.46 17.45
N ASN A 127 11.22 9.47 16.90
CA ASN A 127 10.72 8.26 17.57
C ASN A 127 11.67 7.07 17.45
N GLY A 128 12.90 7.23 16.98
CA GLY A 128 13.83 6.12 16.97
C GLY A 128 15.12 6.34 16.18
N LEU A 129 15.94 5.30 16.19
CA LEU A 129 17.19 5.18 15.45
C LEU A 129 17.12 3.98 14.49
N TYR A 130 17.60 4.19 13.27
CA TYR A 130 17.86 3.17 12.26
C TYR A 130 19.37 3.12 12.07
N LEU A 131 20.00 2.17 12.74
CA LEU A 131 21.45 2.06 12.88
C LEU A 131 22.02 1.35 11.66
N ASP A 132 22.80 2.08 10.87
CA ASP A 132 23.43 1.57 9.66
C ASP A 132 24.90 1.19 9.88
N ILE A 133 25.40 0.36 8.98
CA ILE A 133 26.76 -0.20 8.97
C ILE A 133 27.03 -1.02 10.24
N ILE A 134 26.01 -1.73 10.74
CA ILE A 134 26.16 -2.73 11.80
C ILE A 134 27.16 -3.80 11.39
N ASP A 135 27.14 -4.18 10.12
CA ASP A 135 27.96 -5.21 9.52
C ASP A 135 29.44 -4.80 9.30
N ALA A 136 29.86 -3.63 9.83
CA ALA A 136 31.25 -3.15 9.81
C ALA A 136 32.26 -4.17 10.40
N TYR A 137 31.82 -5.09 11.25
CA TYR A 137 32.67 -6.18 11.74
C TYR A 137 33.20 -7.08 10.62
N PHE A 138 32.52 -7.24 9.48
CA PHE A 138 33.05 -8.02 8.35
C PHE A 138 34.31 -7.39 7.78
N TYR A 139 34.35 -6.06 7.63
CA TYR A 139 35.55 -5.35 7.20
C TYR A 139 36.71 -5.59 8.18
N TRP A 140 36.46 -5.42 9.49
CA TRP A 140 37.51 -5.60 10.50
C TRP A 140 37.99 -7.04 10.67
N GLU A 141 37.10 -8.02 10.46
CA GLU A 141 37.43 -9.44 10.40
C GLU A 141 38.33 -9.75 9.19
N GLU A 142 38.06 -9.17 8.03
CA GLU A 142 38.91 -9.31 6.84
C GLU A 142 40.31 -8.73 7.08
N GLN A 143 40.39 -7.55 7.72
CA GLN A 143 41.67 -6.95 8.09
C GLN A 143 42.41 -7.73 9.18
N ASN A 144 41.69 -8.46 10.04
CA ASN A 144 42.26 -9.18 11.18
C ASN A 144 41.67 -10.60 11.31
N PRO A 145 42.06 -11.53 10.42
CA PRO A 145 41.50 -12.88 10.40
C PRO A 145 41.65 -13.60 11.74
N GLY A 146 40.57 -14.25 12.19
CA GLY A 146 40.53 -14.98 13.46
C GLY A 146 40.06 -14.15 14.67
N GLN A 147 39.73 -12.88 14.47
CA GLN A 147 39.14 -12.01 15.52
C GLN A 147 37.67 -11.65 15.22
N GLY A 148 37.02 -12.28 14.24
CA GLY A 148 35.64 -11.97 13.84
C GLY A 148 34.62 -12.01 14.98
N ASP A 149 34.72 -12.98 15.89
CA ASP A 149 33.84 -13.09 17.05
C ASP A 149 33.99 -11.89 18.00
N TRP A 150 35.22 -11.37 18.15
CA TRP A 150 35.49 -10.22 19.00
C TRP A 150 34.83 -8.96 18.42
N TYR A 151 34.99 -8.71 17.12
CA TYR A 151 34.37 -7.57 16.44
C TYR A 151 32.83 -7.62 16.52
N ARG A 152 32.22 -8.79 16.31
CA ARG A 152 30.77 -8.96 16.51
C ARG A 152 30.35 -8.64 17.94
N GLN A 153 31.07 -9.16 18.95
CA GLN A 153 30.77 -8.86 20.35
C GLN A 153 30.91 -7.37 20.69
N GLU A 154 31.89 -6.68 20.12
CA GLU A 154 32.05 -5.23 20.30
C GLU A 154 30.91 -4.45 19.63
N MET A 155 30.43 -4.87 18.47
CA MET A 155 29.25 -4.26 17.84
C MET A 155 28.00 -4.48 18.69
N VAL A 156 27.79 -5.70 19.20
CA VAL A 156 26.67 -6.02 20.11
C VAL A 156 26.76 -5.18 21.40
N ARG A 157 27.97 -5.04 21.98
CA ARG A 157 28.21 -4.16 23.13
C ARG A 157 27.82 -2.72 22.81
N PHE A 158 28.28 -2.19 21.67
CA PHE A 158 28.03 -0.81 21.30
C PHE A 158 26.55 -0.51 21.05
N VAL A 159 25.82 -1.40 20.36
CA VAL A 159 24.36 -1.28 20.19
C VAL A 159 23.64 -1.33 21.54
N GLY A 160 24.09 -2.18 22.47
CA GLY A 160 23.61 -2.19 23.86
C GLY A 160 23.86 -0.88 24.61
N GLU A 161 25.03 -0.26 24.42
CA GLU A 161 25.37 1.06 24.97
C GLU A 161 24.50 2.17 24.38
N ILE A 162 24.23 2.15 23.07
CA ILE A 162 23.28 3.06 22.39
C ILE A 162 21.89 2.94 23.01
N ARG A 163 21.37 1.72 23.22
CA ARG A 163 20.08 1.47 23.88
C ARG A 163 20.05 2.08 25.27
N ALA A 164 21.08 1.79 26.08
CA ALA A 164 21.17 2.27 27.46
C ALA A 164 21.27 3.80 27.54
N TYR A 165 22.11 4.39 26.70
CA TYR A 165 22.30 5.84 26.60
C TYR A 165 20.99 6.54 26.23
N THR A 166 20.34 6.07 25.16
CA THR A 166 19.08 6.64 24.67
C THR A 166 17.98 6.61 25.74
N GLN A 167 17.83 5.47 26.43
CA GLN A 167 16.84 5.33 27.51
C GLN A 167 17.15 6.26 28.69
N ALA A 168 18.42 6.35 29.11
CA ALA A 168 18.84 7.24 30.17
C ALA A 168 18.59 8.71 29.80
N ARG A 169 18.87 9.08 28.55
CA ARG A 169 18.70 10.45 28.06
C ARG A 169 17.24 10.88 27.99
N LEU A 170 16.37 10.05 27.43
CA LEU A 170 14.91 10.31 27.42
C LEU A 170 14.37 10.44 28.85
N ALA A 171 14.82 9.58 29.77
CA ALA A 171 14.42 9.66 31.18
C ALA A 171 14.92 10.94 31.88
N GLU A 172 16.14 11.37 31.59
CA GLU A 172 16.73 12.61 32.14
C GLU A 172 15.89 13.84 31.77
N ILE A 173 15.43 13.92 30.52
CA ILE A 173 14.62 15.03 30.02
C ILE A 173 13.11 14.86 30.27
N GLY A 174 12.70 13.72 30.83
CA GLY A 174 11.29 13.40 31.10
C GLY A 174 10.45 13.14 29.83
N ASP A 175 11.08 12.73 28.74
CA ASP A 175 10.40 12.37 27.50
C ASP A 175 9.93 10.91 27.56
N THR A 176 8.62 10.71 27.43
CA THR A 176 7.96 9.40 27.51
C THR A 176 7.50 8.88 26.15
N ARG A 177 7.89 9.53 25.04
CA ARG A 177 7.48 9.09 23.70
C ARG A 177 7.99 7.68 23.41
N PRO A 178 7.27 6.88 22.60
CA PRO A 178 7.82 5.64 22.06
C PRO A 178 9.10 5.93 21.27
N PHE A 179 10.17 5.19 21.59
CA PHE A 179 11.46 5.33 20.93
C PHE A 179 12.01 3.94 20.55
N ALA A 180 12.07 3.67 19.25
CA ALA A 180 12.50 2.39 18.69
C ALA A 180 13.98 2.42 18.28
N ILE A 181 14.65 1.27 18.32
CA ILE A 181 16.00 1.10 17.75
C ILE A 181 15.95 -0.06 16.76
N LEU A 182 16.34 0.20 15.52
CA LEU A 182 16.42 -0.79 14.46
C LEU A 182 17.87 -0.92 14.01
N GLY A 183 18.32 -2.15 13.75
CA GLY A 183 19.60 -2.39 13.10
C GLY A 183 19.44 -2.72 11.62
N GLN A 184 20.25 -2.14 10.75
CA GLN A 184 20.24 -2.42 9.32
C GLN A 184 21.30 -3.47 8.95
N ASN A 185 20.89 -4.48 8.19
CA ASN A 185 21.69 -5.66 7.86
C ASN A 185 22.24 -6.33 9.13
N GLY A 186 23.39 -7.02 9.03
CA GLY A 186 24.04 -7.67 10.18
C GLY A 186 23.16 -8.68 10.91
N GLU A 187 22.23 -9.34 10.19
CA GLU A 187 21.25 -10.25 10.78
C GLU A 187 21.88 -11.46 11.47
N ASP A 188 23.16 -11.78 11.21
CA ASP A 188 23.90 -12.81 11.95
C ASP A 188 24.09 -12.45 13.44
N LEU A 189 24.00 -11.16 13.79
CA LEU A 189 23.96 -10.73 15.19
C LEU A 189 22.69 -11.18 15.92
N ALA A 190 21.64 -11.64 15.22
CA ALA A 190 20.47 -12.28 15.84
C ALA A 190 20.82 -13.55 16.63
N THR A 191 22.03 -14.11 16.43
CA THR A 191 22.57 -15.21 17.24
C THR A 191 23.03 -14.79 18.64
N TYR A 192 23.14 -13.48 18.92
CA TYR A 192 23.55 -12.91 20.20
C TYR A 192 22.32 -12.40 20.97
N PRO A 193 21.95 -13.03 22.11
CA PRO A 193 20.78 -12.60 22.88
C PRO A 193 20.81 -11.13 23.33
N ASP A 194 22.00 -10.61 23.64
CA ASP A 194 22.18 -9.22 24.05
C ASP A 194 21.86 -8.24 22.93
N TYR A 195 22.10 -8.62 21.67
CA TYR A 195 21.71 -7.82 20.50
C TYR A 195 20.19 -7.78 20.36
N LEU A 196 19.53 -8.94 20.43
CA LEU A 196 18.07 -9.04 20.37
C LEU A 196 17.37 -8.27 21.50
N ALA A 197 18.03 -8.13 22.66
CA ALA A 197 17.52 -7.32 23.77
C ALA A 197 17.72 -5.79 23.56
N ALA A 198 18.68 -5.41 22.72
CA ALA A 198 19.02 -4.01 22.46
C ALA A 198 18.22 -3.39 21.32
N VAL A 199 17.76 -4.18 20.34
CA VAL A 199 16.99 -3.72 19.19
C VAL A 199 15.51 -4.07 19.29
N ASP A 200 14.68 -3.25 18.66
CA ASP A 200 13.25 -3.45 18.48
C ASP A 200 12.92 -3.96 17.06
N GLY A 201 13.79 -3.71 16.08
CA GLY A 201 13.63 -4.18 14.71
C GLY A 201 14.95 -4.43 13.96
N ILE A 202 14.87 -5.14 12.84
CA ILE A 202 15.95 -5.32 11.87
C ILE A 202 15.46 -4.85 10.50
N GLY A 203 16.19 -3.91 9.90
CA GLY A 203 16.09 -3.57 8.50
C GLY A 203 16.99 -4.47 7.66
N LYS A 204 16.51 -5.04 6.57
CA LYS A 204 17.31 -5.84 5.64
C LYS A 204 17.20 -5.25 4.24
N GLU A 205 18.34 -4.86 3.69
CA GLU A 205 18.41 -4.48 2.28
C GLU A 205 18.64 -5.71 1.42
N ASP A 206 18.21 -5.66 0.17
CA ASP A 206 18.57 -6.64 -0.85
C ASP A 206 18.36 -8.10 -0.42
N LEU A 207 17.18 -8.42 0.11
CA LEU A 207 16.87 -9.77 0.58
C LEU A 207 16.55 -10.69 -0.60
N PHE A 208 15.73 -10.21 -1.53
CA PHE A 208 15.24 -10.97 -2.67
C PHE A 208 15.92 -10.57 -3.98
N TYR A 209 16.24 -9.30 -4.11
CA TYR A 209 16.90 -8.72 -5.27
C TYR A 209 18.10 -7.90 -4.83
N TYR A 210 19.11 -7.79 -5.68
CA TYR A 210 20.27 -6.95 -5.38
C TYR A 210 20.76 -6.28 -6.66
N TYR A 211 21.53 -5.20 -6.51
CA TYR A 211 22.30 -4.63 -7.61
C TYR A 211 23.71 -5.23 -7.63
N PRO A 212 24.08 -5.98 -8.67
CA PRO A 212 25.45 -6.43 -8.80
C PRO A 212 26.36 -5.23 -9.05
N ASN A 213 27.41 -5.09 -8.24
CA ASN A 213 28.46 -4.10 -8.46
C ASN A 213 28.97 -4.14 -9.91
N GLY A 214 28.85 -3.00 -10.60
CA GLY A 214 29.26 -2.82 -12.01
C GLY A 214 28.20 -3.12 -13.07
N ALA A 215 26.99 -3.56 -12.70
CA ALA A 215 25.86 -3.71 -13.62
C ALA A 215 25.00 -2.44 -13.61
N ALA A 216 25.27 -1.52 -14.54
CA ALA A 216 24.68 -0.18 -14.53
C ALA A 216 23.14 -0.11 -14.62
N GLU A 217 22.43 -1.19 -14.99
CA GLU A 217 21.02 -1.05 -15.39
C GLU A 217 20.11 -2.28 -15.11
N ARG A 218 20.52 -3.27 -14.31
CA ARG A 218 19.61 -4.39 -13.99
C ARG A 218 19.84 -5.00 -12.61
N PHE A 219 18.82 -4.93 -11.75
CA PHE A 219 18.72 -5.71 -10.52
C PHE A 219 18.65 -7.21 -10.84
N ALA A 220 19.19 -8.06 -9.97
CA ALA A 220 19.22 -9.51 -10.14
C ALA A 220 18.63 -10.20 -8.91
N PRO A 221 18.00 -11.39 -9.05
CA PRO A 221 17.59 -12.17 -7.90
C PRO A 221 18.80 -12.56 -7.04
N VAL A 222 18.66 -12.42 -5.72
CA VAL A 222 19.68 -12.87 -4.76
C VAL A 222 19.91 -14.38 -4.92
N PRO A 223 21.17 -14.86 -4.94
CA PRO A 223 21.46 -16.29 -5.00
C PRO A 223 20.78 -17.06 -3.87
N SER A 224 20.14 -18.19 -4.18
CA SER A 224 19.32 -18.95 -3.22
C SER A 224 20.05 -19.37 -1.94
N GLY A 225 21.37 -19.54 -1.99
CA GLY A 225 22.20 -19.85 -0.83
C GLY A 225 22.32 -18.69 0.17
N TRP A 226 22.36 -17.44 -0.30
CA TRP A 226 22.43 -16.25 0.56
C TRP A 226 21.08 -15.97 1.20
N LEU A 227 20.01 -16.13 0.42
CA LEU A 227 18.64 -15.98 0.86
C LEU A 227 18.29 -16.93 2.02
N THR A 228 18.66 -18.21 1.92
CA THR A 228 18.32 -19.22 2.94
C THR A 228 19.01 -18.95 4.29
N GLY A 229 20.24 -18.40 4.27
CA GLY A 229 20.97 -18.05 5.50
C GLY A 229 20.36 -16.86 6.21
N SER A 230 20.11 -15.78 5.46
CA SER A 230 19.54 -14.54 5.98
C SER A 230 18.11 -14.75 6.51
N GLN A 231 17.29 -15.51 5.77
CA GLN A 231 15.93 -15.88 6.19
C GLN A 231 15.90 -16.50 7.59
N ALA A 232 16.72 -17.52 7.84
CA ALA A 232 16.69 -18.26 9.10
C ALA A 232 17.05 -17.37 10.31
N LEU A 233 17.96 -16.42 10.10
CA LEU A 233 18.38 -15.45 11.12
C LEU A 233 17.28 -14.42 11.40
N LEU A 234 16.61 -13.93 10.36
CA LEU A 234 15.47 -13.01 10.50
C LEU A 234 14.27 -13.68 11.17
N GLU A 235 13.97 -14.94 10.83
CA GLU A 235 12.95 -15.75 11.51
C GLU A 235 13.27 -15.94 13.00
N GLN A 236 14.54 -16.18 13.33
CA GLN A 236 15.01 -16.28 14.72
C GLN A 236 14.83 -14.95 15.47
N ALA A 237 15.23 -13.82 14.88
CA ALA A 237 15.03 -12.51 15.47
C ALA A 237 13.54 -12.23 15.71
N HIS A 238 12.71 -12.55 14.72
CA HIS A 238 11.27 -12.39 14.80
C HIS A 238 10.63 -13.20 15.93
N ALA A 239 11.02 -14.48 16.06
CA ALA A 239 10.57 -15.32 17.17
C ALA A 239 10.96 -14.77 18.56
N ALA A 240 11.99 -13.91 18.64
CA ALA A 240 12.40 -13.22 19.85
C ALA A 240 11.66 -11.88 20.10
N GLY A 241 10.74 -11.47 19.21
CA GLY A 241 9.95 -10.25 19.35
C GLY A 241 10.57 -9.00 18.71
N VAL A 242 11.53 -9.19 17.80
CA VAL A 242 12.15 -8.15 16.97
C VAL A 242 11.42 -8.09 15.62
N GLU A 243 10.96 -6.90 15.21
CA GLU A 243 10.25 -6.74 13.94
C GLU A 243 11.21 -6.72 12.74
N VAL A 244 10.76 -7.12 11.55
CA VAL A 244 11.62 -7.20 10.35
C VAL A 244 11.08 -6.30 9.23
N PHE A 245 11.95 -5.43 8.71
CA PHE A 245 11.66 -4.47 7.64
C PHE A 245 12.58 -4.76 6.47
N VAL A 246 12.06 -4.82 5.24
CA VAL A 246 12.85 -5.16 4.05
C VAL A 246 12.82 -4.02 3.03
N VAL A 247 13.98 -3.61 2.54
CA VAL A 247 14.09 -2.62 1.47
C VAL A 247 14.77 -3.25 0.26
N GLU A 248 14.16 -3.07 -0.91
CA GLU A 248 14.56 -3.67 -2.17
C GLU A 248 14.70 -2.55 -3.21
N TYR A 249 15.90 -2.28 -3.68
CA TYR A 249 16.10 -1.23 -4.68
C TYR A 249 15.67 -1.74 -6.06
N ILE A 250 14.42 -1.46 -6.46
CA ILE A 250 13.85 -1.91 -7.75
C ILE A 250 13.53 -0.69 -8.64
N PRO A 251 14.08 -0.59 -9.87
CA PRO A 251 13.74 0.48 -10.80
C PRO A 251 12.24 0.55 -11.11
N PRO A 252 11.66 1.75 -11.27
CA PRO A 252 10.26 1.90 -11.65
C PRO A 252 9.87 1.13 -12.92
N GLY A 253 10.76 1.07 -13.92
CA GLY A 253 10.51 0.39 -15.20
C GLY A 253 10.46 -1.14 -15.12
N ASP A 254 10.99 -1.74 -14.05
CA ASP A 254 11.15 -3.19 -13.95
C ASP A 254 10.26 -3.81 -12.85
N ARG A 255 9.42 -3.03 -12.18
CA ARG A 255 8.55 -3.49 -11.09
C ARG A 255 7.62 -4.64 -11.51
N SER A 256 7.20 -4.70 -12.78
CA SER A 256 6.40 -5.80 -13.31
C SER A 256 7.17 -7.13 -13.44
N GLU A 257 8.50 -7.11 -13.37
CA GLU A 257 9.34 -8.31 -13.40
C GLU A 257 9.55 -8.94 -12.00
N VAL A 258 9.11 -8.24 -10.94
CA VAL A 258 9.25 -8.70 -9.55
C VAL A 258 8.17 -9.73 -9.24
N ASP A 259 8.57 -10.98 -9.04
CA ASP A 259 7.68 -12.02 -8.55
C ASP A 259 7.58 -11.93 -7.02
N LEU A 260 6.77 -10.98 -6.57
CA LEU A 260 6.51 -10.77 -5.14
C LEU A 260 5.96 -12.03 -4.49
N THR A 261 5.15 -12.83 -5.19
CA THR A 261 4.63 -14.09 -4.64
C THR A 261 5.77 -15.06 -4.32
N LYS A 262 6.80 -15.12 -5.17
CA LYS A 262 7.99 -15.93 -4.94
C LYS A 262 8.89 -15.34 -3.86
N ALA A 263 9.16 -14.04 -3.85
CA ALA A 263 9.87 -13.36 -2.77
C ALA A 263 9.25 -13.70 -1.41
N LEU A 264 7.93 -13.56 -1.30
CA LEU A 264 7.15 -13.87 -0.11
C LEU A 264 7.11 -15.36 0.26
N SER A 265 7.21 -16.26 -0.72
CA SER A 265 7.25 -17.70 -0.47
C SER A 265 8.51 -18.19 0.26
N TYR A 266 9.55 -17.35 0.30
CA TYR A 266 10.82 -17.60 0.97
C TYR A 266 10.86 -17.15 2.43
N LEU A 267 9.78 -16.70 3.08
CA LEU A 267 9.80 -16.33 4.51
C LEU A 267 8.70 -17.08 5.28
N ARG A 268 8.69 -18.42 5.17
CA ARG A 268 7.65 -19.27 5.79
C ARG A 268 7.86 -19.35 7.30
N GLY A 269 7.10 -18.57 8.08
CA GLY A 269 7.08 -18.64 9.55
C GLY A 269 7.01 -17.28 10.24
N ILE A 270 7.11 -16.19 9.49
CA ILE A 270 6.85 -14.83 9.96
C ILE A 270 5.37 -14.54 9.68
N ASP A 271 4.50 -14.74 10.67
CA ASP A 271 3.04 -14.46 10.59
C ASP A 271 2.70 -12.95 10.69
N THR A 272 3.73 -12.11 10.74
CA THR A 272 3.67 -10.66 10.99
C THR A 272 4.00 -9.92 9.69
N PRO A 273 3.51 -8.69 9.46
CA PRO A 273 3.55 -8.15 8.11
C PRO A 273 4.98 -7.80 7.72
N LEU A 274 5.44 -8.42 6.64
CA LEU A 274 6.70 -8.10 5.99
C LEU A 274 6.51 -6.82 5.18
N TYR A 275 7.39 -5.86 5.38
CA TYR A 275 7.34 -4.60 4.65
C TYR A 275 8.42 -4.55 3.60
N VAL A 276 8.04 -4.50 2.32
CA VAL A 276 8.97 -4.29 1.20
C VAL A 276 8.81 -2.87 0.70
N ALA A 277 9.85 -2.04 0.84
CA ALA A 277 9.94 -0.72 0.21
C ALA A 277 10.87 -0.77 -1.00
N SER A 278 10.58 -0.03 -2.09
CA SER A 278 11.50 0.11 -3.23
C SER A 278 11.91 1.54 -3.49
N GLU A 279 13.21 1.83 -3.47
CA GLU A 279 13.74 3.13 -3.91
C GLU A 279 14.84 2.98 -4.96
N ARG A 280 14.90 3.93 -5.91
CA ARG A 280 16.14 4.52 -6.43
C ARG A 280 15.97 5.84 -7.19
N ASP A 281 14.76 6.43 -7.29
CA ASP A 281 14.59 7.72 -8.00
C ASP A 281 13.68 8.76 -7.30
N LEU A 282 14.24 9.98 -7.19
CA LEU A 282 13.84 11.17 -6.44
C LEU A 282 12.61 11.94 -7.00
N THR A 283 11.48 11.31 -7.34
CA THR A 283 10.26 12.08 -7.76
C THR A 283 8.89 11.59 -7.29
N GLY A 284 8.79 10.54 -6.47
CA GLY A 284 7.48 10.21 -5.92
C GLY A 284 7.54 9.12 -4.86
N ILE A 285 6.76 9.32 -3.81
CA ILE A 285 6.47 8.28 -2.82
C ILE A 285 5.62 7.22 -3.53
N TYR A 286 6.10 5.99 -3.67
CA TYR A 286 5.33 4.91 -4.27
C TYR A 286 5.46 3.56 -3.57
N GLU A 287 4.28 3.06 -3.21
CA GLU A 287 3.80 1.67 -3.11
C GLU A 287 4.49 0.69 -2.15
N ILE A 288 3.78 0.46 -1.04
CA ILE A 288 3.98 -0.63 -0.08
C ILE A 288 3.26 -1.87 -0.61
N TYR A 289 3.98 -2.98 -0.79
CA TYR A 289 3.37 -4.30 -0.89
C TYR A 289 3.25 -4.88 0.52
N ASN A 290 2.06 -4.81 1.11
CA ASN A 290 1.76 -5.52 2.35
C ASN A 290 1.40 -6.97 2.02
N SER A 291 2.12 -7.93 2.62
CA SER A 291 2.02 -9.35 2.28
C SER A 291 1.53 -10.27 3.40
N ALA A 292 1.02 -9.74 4.51
CA ALA A 292 0.15 -10.55 5.34
C ALA A 292 -1.28 -10.46 4.77
N PRO A 293 -1.96 -11.56 4.36
CA PRO A 293 -3.40 -11.53 4.21
C PRO A 293 -3.98 -11.13 5.57
N HIS A 294 -4.38 -9.87 5.71
CA HIS A 294 -5.04 -9.40 6.92
C HIS A 294 -6.49 -9.89 6.83
N PRO A 295 -6.97 -10.73 7.78
CA PRO A 295 -8.37 -11.16 7.78
C PRO A 295 -9.36 -10.03 8.11
N SER A 296 -8.91 -8.78 8.20
CA SER A 296 -9.71 -7.61 8.60
C SER A 296 -9.65 -6.44 7.60
N GLY A 297 -9.07 -6.64 6.42
CA GLY A 297 -8.95 -5.66 5.34
C GLY A 297 -8.00 -4.47 5.60
N ILE A 298 -7.84 -3.62 4.58
CA ILE A 298 -6.90 -2.49 4.48
C ILE A 298 -7.59 -1.19 4.08
N ARG A 299 -6.93 -0.05 4.30
CA ARG A 299 -7.30 1.24 3.69
C ARG A 299 -6.18 1.71 2.76
N SER A 300 -6.49 1.85 1.47
CA SER A 300 -5.55 2.29 0.44
C SER A 300 -6.02 3.57 -0.25
N LEU A 301 -5.09 4.46 -0.57
CA LEU A 301 -5.32 5.70 -1.30
C LEU A 301 -4.33 5.81 -2.46
N GLY A 302 -4.87 6.01 -3.66
CA GLY A 302 -4.15 6.36 -4.87
C GLY A 302 -3.61 7.80 -4.85
N THR A 303 -2.98 8.17 -5.95
CA THR A 303 -2.32 9.45 -6.17
C THR A 303 -3.28 10.45 -6.84
N VAL A 304 -2.79 11.26 -7.77
CA VAL A 304 -3.63 12.12 -8.63
C VAL A 304 -3.40 11.81 -10.11
N GLY A 305 -2.60 10.78 -10.40
CA GLY A 305 -2.38 10.22 -11.72
C GLY A 305 -3.01 8.84 -11.81
N HIS A 306 -2.78 8.16 -12.92
CA HIS A 306 -3.34 6.83 -13.19
C HIS A 306 -2.69 5.77 -12.29
N ASP A 307 -3.46 5.14 -11.42
CA ASP A 307 -2.98 4.11 -10.49
C ASP A 307 -3.52 2.71 -10.84
N GLU A 308 -2.74 1.65 -10.56
CA GLU A 308 -3.23 0.26 -10.54
C GLU A 308 -3.17 -0.28 -9.10
N MET A 309 -4.32 -0.34 -8.44
CA MET A 309 -4.46 -0.73 -7.04
C MET A 309 -5.07 -2.13 -6.88
N ARG A 310 -4.46 -2.95 -6.02
CA ARG A 310 -4.92 -4.31 -5.69
C ARG A 310 -5.04 -4.47 -4.17
N ALA A 311 -6.26 -4.73 -3.71
CA ALA A 311 -6.57 -4.92 -2.31
C ALA A 311 -6.28 -6.38 -1.86
N THR A 312 -6.66 -6.71 -0.64
CA THR A 312 -6.46 -8.01 0.02
C THR A 312 -7.68 -8.92 -0.18
N PRO A 313 -7.70 -10.15 0.38
CA PRO A 313 -8.92 -10.96 0.42
C PRO A 313 -9.89 -10.68 1.58
N GLY A 314 -9.74 -9.58 2.32
CA GLY A 314 -10.64 -9.16 3.41
C GLY A 314 -11.25 -7.79 3.14
N ASP A 315 -12.12 -7.30 4.03
CA ASP A 315 -12.96 -6.10 3.80
C ASP A 315 -12.17 -4.78 3.65
N ASP A 316 -11.89 -4.36 2.43
CA ASP A 316 -10.98 -3.26 2.15
C ASP A 316 -11.69 -1.92 1.91
N THR A 317 -10.94 -0.81 1.97
CA THR A 317 -11.37 0.49 1.45
C THR A 317 -10.29 1.06 0.56
N VAL A 318 -10.56 1.22 -0.73
CA VAL A 318 -9.59 1.72 -1.72
C VAL A 318 -10.14 2.96 -2.42
N ILE A 319 -9.32 4.01 -2.53
CA ILE A 319 -9.72 5.31 -3.09
C ILE A 319 -8.70 5.80 -4.13
N GLY A 320 -9.05 5.85 -5.42
CA GLY A 320 -8.14 6.26 -6.52
C GLY A 320 -7.82 7.75 -6.58
N ARG A 321 -8.84 8.59 -6.41
CA ARG A 321 -8.79 10.08 -6.33
C ARG A 321 -8.86 10.77 -7.68
N ALA A 322 -7.78 10.88 -8.43
CA ALA A 322 -7.81 11.56 -9.72
C ALA A 322 -6.89 10.81 -10.67
N GLY A 323 -7.21 10.83 -11.96
CA GLY A 323 -6.58 9.94 -12.93
C GLY A 323 -7.56 8.84 -13.32
N ASP A 324 -7.23 8.14 -14.41
CA ASP A 324 -7.96 6.95 -14.85
C ASP A 324 -7.37 5.75 -14.13
N ASP A 325 -8.03 5.30 -13.06
CA ASP A 325 -7.49 4.31 -12.12
C ASP A 325 -8.02 2.90 -12.39
N THR A 326 -7.26 1.88 -12.02
CA THR A 326 -7.71 0.48 -12.00
C THR A 326 -7.65 -0.07 -10.58
N ILE A 327 -8.79 -0.47 -10.02
CA ILE A 327 -8.92 -0.93 -8.64
C ILE A 327 -9.49 -2.36 -8.60
N PHE A 328 -8.79 -3.27 -7.91
CA PHE A 328 -9.23 -4.64 -7.66
C PHE A 328 -9.41 -4.91 -6.16
N GLY A 329 -10.63 -5.18 -5.70
CA GLY A 329 -10.96 -5.56 -4.32
C GLY A 329 -10.53 -6.99 -3.98
N ARG A 330 -10.83 -7.95 -4.87
CA ARG A 330 -10.56 -9.40 -4.77
C ARG A 330 -11.58 -10.15 -3.92
N GLY A 331 -11.51 -10.08 -2.60
CA GLY A 331 -12.37 -10.87 -1.72
C GLY A 331 -12.64 -10.11 -0.44
N GLY A 332 -13.76 -10.40 0.24
CA GLY A 332 -14.20 -9.60 1.38
C GLY A 332 -15.25 -8.59 0.94
N ASP A 333 -15.84 -7.86 1.88
CA ASP A 333 -16.85 -6.84 1.61
C ASP A 333 -16.16 -5.48 1.40
N ASP A 334 -15.83 -5.15 0.15
CA ASP A 334 -14.94 -4.04 -0.17
C ASP A 334 -15.67 -2.70 -0.38
N ARG A 335 -14.96 -1.60 -0.15
CA ARG A 335 -15.36 -0.25 -0.53
C ARG A 335 -14.37 0.36 -1.51
N LEU A 336 -14.72 0.40 -2.80
CA LEU A 336 -13.87 0.93 -3.85
C LEU A 336 -14.40 2.27 -4.37
N VAL A 337 -13.54 3.29 -4.52
CA VAL A 337 -13.91 4.64 -4.97
C VAL A 337 -12.93 5.16 -6.01
N GLY A 338 -13.38 5.37 -7.25
CA GLY A 338 -12.56 5.92 -8.35
C GLY A 338 -12.26 7.41 -8.17
N ASN A 339 -13.32 8.21 -8.04
CA ASN A 339 -13.37 9.67 -7.92
C ASN A 339 -13.32 10.46 -9.24
N ALA A 340 -12.18 10.71 -9.85
CA ALA A 340 -12.11 11.64 -10.98
C ALA A 340 -11.22 11.13 -12.11
N GLY A 341 -11.83 10.67 -13.18
CA GLY A 341 -11.16 10.08 -14.33
C GLY A 341 -12.03 8.96 -14.88
N GLN A 342 -11.51 8.18 -15.83
CA GLN A 342 -12.20 7.00 -16.34
C GLN A 342 -11.72 5.78 -15.59
N ASP A 343 -12.42 5.42 -14.53
CA ASP A 343 -11.95 4.41 -13.59
C ASP A 343 -12.48 3.01 -13.92
N LEU A 344 -11.67 1.98 -13.67
CA LEU A 344 -12.03 0.57 -13.72
C LEU A 344 -12.02 -0.02 -12.32
N LEU A 345 -13.20 -0.31 -11.76
CA LEU A 345 -13.35 -0.89 -10.43
C LEU A 345 -13.86 -2.33 -10.52
N LYS A 346 -13.22 -3.25 -9.81
CA LYS A 346 -13.66 -4.65 -9.70
C LYS A 346 -13.73 -5.04 -8.22
N GLY A 347 -14.92 -5.31 -7.72
CA GLY A 347 -15.19 -5.76 -6.35
C GLY A 347 -14.54 -7.13 -6.10
N GLY A 348 -15.17 -8.19 -6.56
CA GLY A 348 -14.60 -9.53 -6.53
C GLY A 348 -15.54 -10.53 -5.90
N ARG A 349 -15.23 -11.03 -4.72
CA ARG A 349 -16.13 -11.90 -3.95
C ARG A 349 -16.49 -11.19 -2.64
N GLY A 350 -17.76 -11.16 -2.28
CA GLY A 350 -18.22 -10.49 -1.07
C GLY A 350 -19.18 -9.37 -1.45
N ASP A 351 -19.81 -8.75 -0.47
CA ASP A 351 -20.83 -7.74 -0.69
C ASP A 351 -20.16 -6.36 -0.85
N ASP A 352 -19.84 -5.99 -2.09
CA ASP A 352 -18.97 -4.86 -2.39
C ASP A 352 -19.74 -3.55 -2.58
N ARG A 353 -19.05 -2.42 -2.36
CA ARG A 353 -19.54 -1.07 -2.65
C ARG A 353 -18.58 -0.31 -3.55
N LEU A 354 -18.97 -0.14 -4.81
CA LEU A 354 -18.18 0.53 -5.86
C LEU A 354 -18.77 1.90 -6.19
N LEU A 355 -17.94 2.94 -6.21
CA LEU A 355 -18.32 4.31 -6.61
C LEU A 355 -17.35 4.87 -7.66
N GLY A 356 -17.79 5.03 -8.90
CA GLY A 356 -17.01 5.65 -9.98
C GLY A 356 -16.80 7.14 -9.77
N ARG A 357 -17.90 7.87 -9.52
CA ARG A 357 -18.02 9.32 -9.28
C ARG A 357 -17.99 10.17 -10.55
N LYS A 358 -16.84 10.64 -11.03
CA LYS A 358 -16.75 11.56 -12.16
C LYS A 358 -15.91 10.93 -13.25
N GLY A 359 -16.41 11.00 -14.47
CA GLY A 359 -15.78 10.47 -15.67
C GLY A 359 -16.56 9.25 -16.13
N ASP A 360 -16.16 8.68 -17.26
CA ASP A 360 -16.87 7.57 -17.89
C ASP A 360 -16.28 6.25 -17.32
N ASP A 361 -16.93 5.69 -16.31
CA ASP A 361 -16.38 4.64 -15.45
C ASP A 361 -16.85 3.22 -15.85
N ILE A 362 -16.09 2.20 -15.47
CA ILE A 362 -16.44 0.78 -15.63
C ILE A 362 -16.38 0.07 -14.27
N LEU A 363 -17.53 -0.41 -13.80
CA LEU A 363 -17.66 -1.06 -12.49
C LEU A 363 -18.15 -2.51 -12.66
N PHE A 364 -17.47 -3.45 -12.00
CA PHE A 364 -17.85 -4.86 -11.91
C PHE A 364 -17.95 -5.29 -10.45
N GLY A 365 -19.14 -5.64 -9.97
CA GLY A 365 -19.32 -6.22 -8.62
C GLY A 365 -18.72 -7.63 -8.53
N ASN A 366 -19.09 -8.47 -9.51
CA ASN A 366 -18.74 -9.87 -9.69
C ASN A 366 -19.57 -10.85 -8.85
N GLY A 367 -19.30 -11.03 -7.56
CA GLY A 367 -20.06 -12.03 -6.79
C GLY A 367 -20.27 -11.63 -5.34
N GLY A 368 -21.53 -11.65 -4.91
CA GLY A 368 -21.99 -11.08 -3.64
C GLY A 368 -23.17 -10.15 -3.92
N GLN A 369 -23.72 -9.53 -2.88
CA GLN A 369 -24.77 -8.51 -3.02
C GLN A 369 -24.15 -7.13 -3.12
N ASP A 370 -23.88 -6.69 -4.35
CA ASP A 370 -23.06 -5.52 -4.61
C ASP A 370 -23.87 -4.23 -4.73
N ARG A 371 -23.25 -3.10 -4.40
CA ARG A 371 -23.79 -1.74 -4.61
C ARG A 371 -22.88 -0.92 -5.50
N LEU A 372 -23.31 -0.70 -6.74
CA LEU A 372 -22.56 0.01 -7.76
C LEU A 372 -23.19 1.38 -8.05
N SER A 373 -22.37 2.42 -8.12
CA SER A 373 -22.79 3.76 -8.54
C SER A 373 -21.78 4.36 -9.52
N GLY A 374 -22.21 4.62 -10.76
CA GLY A 374 -21.40 5.25 -11.81
C GLY A 374 -21.15 6.72 -11.49
N GLY A 375 -22.21 7.51 -11.42
CA GLY A 375 -22.18 8.89 -10.96
C GLY A 375 -22.37 9.88 -12.11
N ALA A 376 -21.29 10.50 -12.58
CA ALA A 376 -21.33 11.51 -13.62
C ALA A 376 -20.44 11.12 -14.78
N GLY A 377 -21.03 10.79 -15.92
CA GLY A 377 -20.27 10.17 -17.00
C GLY A 377 -21.16 9.23 -17.79
N ARG A 378 -20.62 8.61 -18.84
CA ARG A 378 -21.30 7.48 -19.47
C ARG A 378 -20.68 6.21 -18.93
N ASP A 379 -21.35 5.62 -17.96
CA ASP A 379 -20.80 4.56 -17.14
C ASP A 379 -21.23 3.18 -17.64
N ARG A 380 -20.45 2.16 -17.29
CA ARG A 380 -20.76 0.75 -17.54
C ARG A 380 -20.72 -0.02 -16.24
N LEU A 381 -21.87 -0.44 -15.75
CA LEU A 381 -21.99 -1.19 -14.50
C LEU A 381 -22.46 -2.60 -14.79
N LYS A 382 -21.82 -3.58 -14.14
CA LYS A 382 -22.26 -4.96 -14.11
C LYS A 382 -22.24 -5.48 -12.67
N GLY A 383 -23.40 -5.90 -12.15
CA GLY A 383 -23.54 -6.49 -10.82
C GLY A 383 -22.81 -7.82 -10.75
N GLY A 384 -23.40 -8.89 -11.28
CA GLY A 384 -22.72 -10.17 -11.41
C GLY A 384 -23.56 -11.33 -10.89
N HIS A 385 -23.20 -11.87 -9.73
CA HIS A 385 -23.90 -12.94 -9.05
C HIS A 385 -24.35 -12.44 -7.68
N GLY A 386 -25.64 -12.51 -7.38
CA GLY A 386 -26.22 -12.01 -6.13
C GLY A 386 -27.26 -10.94 -6.44
N ASP A 387 -27.95 -10.48 -5.41
CA ASP A 387 -28.99 -9.46 -5.53
C ASP A 387 -28.33 -8.08 -5.48
N ASP A 388 -28.07 -7.49 -6.64
CA ASP A 388 -27.26 -6.30 -6.78
C ASP A 388 -28.10 -5.01 -6.82
N THR A 389 -27.51 -3.89 -6.44
CA THR A 389 -28.09 -2.55 -6.63
C THR A 389 -27.20 -1.70 -7.53
N LEU A 390 -27.70 -1.31 -8.69
CA LEU A 390 -26.98 -0.50 -9.68
C LEU A 390 -27.63 0.87 -9.85
N MET A 391 -26.80 1.92 -9.85
CA MET A 391 -27.20 3.30 -10.15
C MET A 391 -26.27 3.89 -11.21
N GLY A 392 -26.78 4.13 -12.42
CA GLY A 392 -26.02 4.76 -13.52
C GLY A 392 -25.61 6.17 -13.17
N GLY A 393 -26.60 7.06 -13.06
CA GLY A 393 -26.41 8.41 -12.55
C GLY A 393 -26.76 9.48 -13.58
N ALA A 394 -25.78 10.01 -14.30
CA ALA A 394 -25.99 11.16 -15.17
C ALA A 394 -25.30 10.99 -16.52
N LYS A 395 -26.05 11.25 -17.59
CA LYS A 395 -25.81 10.87 -19.00
C LYS A 395 -26.22 9.40 -19.23
N GLY A 396 -26.15 8.97 -20.49
CA GLY A 396 -26.59 7.64 -20.90
C GLY A 396 -25.61 6.54 -20.51
N ASP A 397 -26.06 5.63 -19.66
CA ASP A 397 -25.30 4.56 -19.03
C ASP A 397 -25.67 3.18 -19.59
N TRP A 398 -24.79 2.20 -19.35
CA TRP A 398 -25.06 0.79 -19.62
C TRP A 398 -25.08 0.03 -18.30
N LEU A 399 -26.21 -0.60 -17.98
CA LEU A 399 -26.44 -1.27 -16.71
C LEU A 399 -26.85 -2.72 -16.95
N HIS A 400 -26.16 -3.66 -16.29
CA HIS A 400 -26.46 -5.08 -16.37
C HIS A 400 -26.46 -5.70 -14.96
N GLY A 401 -27.62 -6.14 -14.49
CA GLY A 401 -27.79 -6.75 -13.16
C GLY A 401 -26.94 -8.02 -13.03
N GLY A 402 -27.34 -9.09 -13.73
CA GLY A 402 -26.56 -10.32 -13.73
C GLY A 402 -27.40 -11.54 -13.44
N ARG A 403 -27.07 -12.24 -12.36
CA ARG A 403 -27.91 -13.30 -11.80
C ARG A 403 -28.29 -12.90 -10.39
N GLY A 404 -29.54 -13.05 -10.03
CA GLY A 404 -30.07 -12.62 -8.74
C GLY A 404 -31.20 -11.63 -8.97
N ASP A 405 -31.88 -11.25 -7.89
CA ASP A 405 -33.00 -10.31 -7.98
C ASP A 405 -32.44 -8.89 -7.86
N ASP A 406 -32.24 -8.21 -8.99
CA ASP A 406 -31.48 -6.96 -9.05
C ASP A 406 -32.37 -5.71 -8.97
N LEU A 407 -31.85 -4.64 -8.36
CA LEU A 407 -32.44 -3.30 -8.35
C LEU A 407 -31.62 -2.36 -9.22
N ILE A 408 -32.14 -1.97 -10.38
CA ILE A 408 -31.41 -1.13 -11.35
C ILE A 408 -32.09 0.22 -11.54
N ARG A 409 -31.31 1.30 -11.45
CA ARG A 409 -31.75 2.67 -11.74
C ARG A 409 -30.83 3.33 -12.77
N GLY A 410 -31.36 3.66 -13.95
CA GLY A 410 -30.68 4.43 -15.01
C GLY A 410 -30.25 5.79 -14.50
N GLY A 411 -31.22 6.64 -14.17
CA GLY A 411 -30.99 7.95 -13.58
C GLY A 411 -31.39 9.05 -14.55
N ARG A 412 -30.43 9.85 -15.03
CA ARG A 412 -30.68 10.85 -16.06
C ARG A 412 -29.88 10.47 -17.28
N GLY A 413 -30.48 10.34 -18.45
CA GLY A 413 -29.74 9.97 -19.63
C GLY A 413 -30.59 9.18 -20.60
N ALA A 414 -29.97 8.68 -21.65
CA ALA A 414 -30.59 7.64 -22.45
C ALA A 414 -29.87 6.35 -22.08
N ASP A 415 -30.46 5.60 -21.16
CA ASP A 415 -29.84 4.47 -20.49
C ASP A 415 -30.21 3.16 -21.17
N ARG A 416 -29.29 2.18 -21.10
CA ARG A 416 -29.55 0.81 -21.55
C ARG A 416 -29.52 -0.11 -20.36
N ILE A 417 -30.67 -0.67 -20.02
CA ILE A 417 -30.89 -1.45 -18.81
C ILE A 417 -31.16 -2.91 -19.17
N ILE A 418 -30.42 -3.82 -18.53
CA ILE A 418 -30.53 -5.27 -18.67
C ILE A 418 -30.61 -5.84 -17.25
N GLY A 419 -31.77 -6.33 -16.82
CA GLY A 419 -31.87 -7.07 -15.55
C GLY A 419 -31.04 -8.36 -15.59
N ALA A 420 -31.30 -9.15 -16.62
CA ALA A 420 -30.76 -10.48 -16.88
C ALA A 420 -31.52 -11.55 -16.07
N GLY A 421 -30.86 -12.43 -15.31
CA GLY A 421 -31.57 -13.57 -14.74
C GLY A 421 -31.97 -13.36 -13.28
N GLY A 422 -33.25 -13.44 -12.96
CA GLY A 422 -33.79 -13.24 -11.62
C GLY A 422 -35.08 -12.43 -11.69
N ASP A 423 -35.68 -12.10 -10.56
CA ASP A 423 -36.87 -11.26 -10.54
C ASP A 423 -36.44 -9.79 -10.34
N ASP A 424 -36.18 -9.06 -11.42
CA ASP A 424 -35.54 -7.75 -11.37
C ASP A 424 -36.53 -6.58 -11.24
N THR A 425 -36.11 -5.51 -10.55
CA THR A 425 -36.85 -4.23 -10.50
C THR A 425 -36.05 -3.12 -11.18
N LEU A 426 -36.62 -2.55 -12.24
CA LEU A 426 -35.96 -1.65 -13.17
C LEU A 426 -36.61 -0.27 -13.20
N PHE A 427 -35.77 0.77 -13.13
CA PHE A 427 -36.15 2.17 -13.27
C PHE A 427 -35.30 2.81 -14.36
N GLY A 428 -35.91 3.40 -15.38
CA GLY A 428 -35.20 4.16 -16.42
C GLY A 428 -34.76 5.51 -15.86
N GLY A 429 -35.71 6.22 -15.26
CA GLY A 429 -35.54 7.59 -14.82
C GLY A 429 -35.84 8.56 -15.95
N ALA A 430 -35.05 9.62 -16.06
CA ALA A 430 -35.30 10.69 -17.01
C ALA A 430 -34.53 10.49 -18.30
N GLY A 431 -35.25 10.41 -19.42
CA GLY A 431 -34.70 10.46 -20.77
C GLY A 431 -35.32 9.41 -21.66
N ALA A 432 -34.54 8.82 -22.56
CA ALA A 432 -35.07 7.86 -23.53
C ALA A 432 -34.34 6.53 -23.34
N ASP A 433 -34.94 5.67 -22.53
CA ASP A 433 -34.29 4.48 -22.01
C ASP A 433 -34.66 3.23 -22.81
N VAL A 434 -33.77 2.24 -22.79
CA VAL A 434 -33.98 0.97 -23.46
C VAL A 434 -33.82 -0.16 -22.46
N PHE A 435 -34.94 -0.80 -22.13
CA PHE A 435 -34.96 -2.01 -21.32
C PHE A 435 -34.86 -3.23 -22.23
N VAL A 436 -33.98 -4.16 -21.88
CA VAL A 436 -33.66 -5.32 -22.73
C VAL A 436 -34.01 -6.58 -21.98
N PHE A 437 -34.76 -7.47 -22.63
CA PHE A 437 -35.16 -8.76 -22.08
C PHE A 437 -34.90 -9.91 -23.05
N ARG A 438 -34.83 -11.11 -22.50
CA ARG A 438 -34.65 -12.37 -23.21
C ARG A 438 -35.35 -13.49 -22.44
N GLY A 439 -35.71 -14.56 -23.13
CA GLY A 439 -36.35 -15.72 -22.52
C GLY A 439 -35.59 -16.36 -21.37
N ASN A 440 -36.33 -16.85 -20.36
CA ASN A 440 -35.85 -17.46 -19.11
C ASN A 440 -35.07 -16.50 -18.20
N TRP A 441 -35.50 -15.24 -18.17
CA TRP A 441 -34.90 -14.22 -17.34
C TRP A 441 -35.65 -13.96 -16.04
N GLY A 442 -36.81 -14.59 -15.82
CA GLY A 442 -37.55 -14.48 -14.56
C GLY A 442 -38.75 -13.53 -14.67
N GLN A 443 -39.16 -12.99 -13.53
CA GLN A 443 -40.30 -12.07 -13.42
C GLN A 443 -39.82 -10.65 -13.15
N ASP A 444 -39.80 -9.84 -14.20
CA ASP A 444 -39.25 -8.50 -14.16
C ASP A 444 -40.33 -7.43 -13.99
N LEU A 445 -39.98 -6.35 -13.32
CA LEU A 445 -40.82 -5.18 -13.09
C LEU A 445 -40.15 -3.90 -13.60
N VAL A 446 -40.78 -3.21 -14.54
CA VAL A 446 -40.42 -1.85 -14.97
C VAL A 446 -41.37 -0.85 -14.33
N VAL A 447 -40.84 0.09 -13.54
CA VAL A 447 -41.66 0.90 -12.60
C VAL A 447 -42.05 2.27 -13.16
N ASP A 448 -41.19 2.93 -13.92
CA ASP A 448 -41.35 4.33 -14.34
C ASP A 448 -41.31 4.53 -15.86
N PHE A 449 -41.82 3.56 -16.62
CA PHE A 449 -41.78 3.57 -18.08
C PHE A 449 -42.48 4.79 -18.70
N GLU A 450 -41.76 5.55 -19.54
CA GLU A 450 -42.28 6.70 -20.27
C GLU A 450 -42.56 6.33 -21.75
N LEU A 451 -43.84 6.08 -22.10
CA LEU A 451 -44.24 5.64 -23.46
C LEU A 451 -43.71 6.50 -24.63
N GLU A 452 -43.57 7.81 -24.42
CA GLU A 452 -43.13 8.70 -25.50
C GLU A 452 -41.63 8.50 -25.84
N THR A 453 -40.82 8.04 -24.89
CA THR A 453 -39.36 8.04 -24.98
C THR A 453 -38.72 6.66 -24.78
N ASP A 454 -39.24 5.85 -23.89
CA ASP A 454 -38.65 4.56 -23.51
C ASP A 454 -39.04 3.43 -24.44
N ARG A 455 -38.19 2.42 -24.56
CA ARG A 455 -38.41 1.26 -25.43
C ARG A 455 -38.06 -0.06 -24.75
N ILE A 456 -38.86 -1.07 -25.05
CA ILE A 456 -38.62 -2.47 -24.69
C ILE A 456 -37.97 -3.18 -25.88
N LYS A 457 -36.84 -3.84 -25.65
CA LYS A 457 -36.17 -4.66 -26.65
C LYS A 457 -36.13 -6.12 -26.24
N LEU A 458 -36.84 -6.95 -26.99
CA LEU A 458 -36.88 -8.40 -26.80
C LEU A 458 -35.87 -9.13 -27.68
N PHE A 459 -35.22 -10.16 -27.15
CA PHE A 459 -34.36 -11.05 -27.91
C PHE A 459 -34.76 -12.51 -27.74
N GLY A 460 -35.34 -13.10 -28.80
CA GLY A 460 -35.66 -14.53 -28.84
C GLY A 460 -36.90 -14.93 -28.05
N ALA A 461 -37.76 -13.97 -27.70
CA ALA A 461 -39.06 -14.15 -27.08
C ALA A 461 -40.09 -13.41 -27.97
N ASP A 462 -40.65 -14.12 -28.95
CA ASP A 462 -41.43 -13.52 -30.04
C ASP A 462 -42.96 -13.69 -29.85
N THR A 463 -43.39 -14.46 -28.84
CA THR A 463 -44.80 -14.73 -28.53
C THR A 463 -45.09 -14.51 -27.05
N PHE A 464 -46.12 -13.72 -26.76
CA PHE A 464 -46.57 -13.43 -25.40
C PHE A 464 -48.08 -13.19 -25.34
N GLN A 465 -48.65 -13.41 -24.16
CA GLN A 465 -50.00 -13.01 -23.79
C GLN A 465 -49.95 -11.74 -22.95
N THR A 466 -51.05 -10.98 -22.96
CA THR A 466 -51.11 -9.68 -22.26
C THR A 466 -52.34 -9.61 -21.39
N ARG A 467 -52.20 -9.01 -20.21
CA ARG A 467 -53.32 -8.62 -19.35
C ARG A 467 -53.00 -7.34 -18.59
N ASP A 468 -53.98 -6.45 -18.45
CA ASP A 468 -53.85 -5.31 -17.55
C ASP A 468 -53.71 -5.80 -16.09
N THR A 469 -52.91 -5.08 -15.30
CA THR A 469 -52.80 -5.19 -13.85
C THR A 469 -53.40 -3.96 -13.18
N ASP A 470 -53.37 -3.90 -11.85
CA ASP A 470 -53.83 -2.72 -11.11
C ASP A 470 -53.00 -1.47 -11.44
N ASN A 471 -51.71 -1.65 -11.77
CA ASN A 471 -50.75 -0.57 -11.94
C ASN A 471 -50.15 -0.48 -13.35
N GLY A 472 -50.46 -1.39 -14.27
CA GLY A 472 -49.82 -1.46 -15.57
C GLY A 472 -50.33 -2.58 -16.46
N ILE A 473 -49.41 -3.16 -17.23
CA ILE A 473 -49.65 -4.30 -18.11
C ILE A 473 -48.65 -5.42 -17.80
N LEU A 474 -49.14 -6.65 -17.79
CA LEU A 474 -48.32 -7.85 -17.69
C LEU A 474 -48.19 -8.50 -19.07
N LEU A 475 -46.96 -8.80 -19.47
CA LEU A 475 -46.61 -9.61 -20.63
C LEU A 475 -46.12 -10.97 -20.13
N GLU A 476 -46.82 -12.05 -20.49
CA GLU A 476 -46.49 -13.43 -20.13
C GLU A 476 -45.98 -14.15 -21.38
N PHE A 477 -44.71 -14.54 -21.39
CA PHE A 477 -44.09 -15.23 -22.53
C PHE A 477 -44.22 -16.76 -22.40
N ASP A 478 -44.03 -17.48 -23.50
CA ASP A 478 -44.11 -18.96 -23.50
C ASP A 478 -42.89 -19.63 -22.80
N ASP A 479 -41.86 -18.84 -22.49
CA ASP A 479 -40.73 -19.22 -21.65
C ASP A 479 -40.87 -18.64 -20.23
N ASP A 480 -39.87 -18.86 -19.37
CA ASP A 480 -39.89 -18.39 -17.97
C ASP A 480 -39.60 -16.87 -17.87
N LEU A 481 -40.08 -16.06 -18.83
CA LEU A 481 -40.04 -14.61 -18.79
C LEU A 481 -41.44 -14.06 -18.55
N THR A 482 -41.58 -13.22 -17.53
CA THR A 482 -42.78 -12.41 -17.30
C THR A 482 -42.33 -10.96 -17.08
N LEU A 483 -43.01 -10.00 -17.69
CA LEU A 483 -42.68 -8.59 -17.58
C LEU A 483 -43.91 -7.78 -17.18
N GLU A 484 -43.87 -7.15 -16.00
CA GLU A 484 -44.84 -6.13 -15.61
C GLU A 484 -44.29 -4.73 -15.92
N ILE A 485 -45.03 -3.93 -16.67
CA ILE A 485 -44.68 -2.54 -16.98
C ILE A 485 -45.73 -1.63 -16.38
N GLN A 486 -45.35 -0.87 -15.36
CA GLN A 486 -46.25 0.08 -14.71
C GLN A 486 -46.52 1.29 -15.59
N GLY A 487 -47.72 1.87 -15.47
CA GLY A 487 -48.14 3.05 -16.22
C GLY A 487 -48.56 2.81 -17.67
N VAL A 488 -48.43 1.58 -18.19
CA VAL A 488 -48.83 1.20 -19.55
C VAL A 488 -50.08 0.33 -19.53
N ARG A 489 -50.94 0.49 -20.55
CA ARG A 489 -52.18 -0.29 -20.73
C ARG A 489 -52.16 -1.10 -22.03
N GLN A 490 -53.02 -2.11 -22.11
CA GLN A 490 -53.10 -3.03 -23.25
C GLN A 490 -53.31 -2.34 -24.61
N ASP A 491 -54.02 -1.20 -24.67
CA ASP A 491 -54.25 -0.44 -25.89
C ASP A 491 -53.04 0.38 -26.37
N GLN A 492 -51.97 0.44 -25.57
CA GLN A 492 -50.74 1.19 -25.85
C GLN A 492 -49.55 0.27 -26.18
N ILE A 493 -49.79 -1.03 -26.34
CA ILE A 493 -48.73 -2.02 -26.43
C ILE A 493 -47.85 -1.89 -27.68
N ASP A 494 -48.44 -1.41 -28.78
CA ASP A 494 -47.72 -1.22 -30.05
C ASP A 494 -46.65 -0.12 -29.95
N ASP A 495 -46.74 0.77 -28.94
CA ASP A 495 -45.79 1.86 -28.71
C ASP A 495 -44.59 1.44 -27.85
N LEU A 496 -44.57 0.21 -27.31
CA LEU A 496 -43.51 -0.28 -26.44
C LEU A 496 -42.19 -0.60 -27.16
N PHE A 497 -42.24 -1.06 -28.41
CA PHE A 497 -41.14 -1.80 -29.06
C PHE A 497 -40.26 -0.99 -30.02
#